data_AF-A0A7R9TD74-F1
#
_entry.id   AF-A0A7R9TD74-F1
#
_cell.length_a   1.000
_cell.length_b   1.000
_cell.length_c   1.000
_cell.angle_alpha   90.00
_cell.angle_beta   90.00
_cell.angle_gamma   90.00
#
_symmetry.space_group_name_H-M   'P 1'
#
loop_
_entity.id
_entity.type
_entity.pdbx_description
1 polymer ?
#
loop_
_entity_poly.entity_id
_entity_poly.type
_entity_poly.pdbx_seq_one_letter_code
_entity_poly.pdbx_strand_id
1 'polypeptide(L)'
;HELVGEDVSVRDAIANEFVYTPAVWEKMYNLKYGAAFGLAHGLPQLAYFRPENGPIADEDVHGLYFVGASTRPGNGVPLVLMSAAITANRILEDAAAEAVSA
;
A
#
# COMPACT_ATOMS: atom_id res chain seq x y z
N HIS A 1 28.55 -27.76 29.27
CA HIS A 1 29.35 -27.43 28.09
C HIS A 1 29.09 -25.97 27.76
N GLU A 2 30.06 -25.17 28.12
CA GLU A 2 30.14 -23.72 28.04
C GLU A 2 30.11 -23.29 26.55
N LEU A 3 29.15 -22.46 26.16
CA LEU A 3 29.13 -21.73 24.89
C LEU A 3 28.89 -20.25 25.19
N VAL A 4 29.78 -19.68 25.99
CA VAL A 4 29.98 -18.23 26.09
C VAL A 4 31.44 -18.04 25.70
N GLY A 5 31.71 -17.78 24.42
CA GLY A 5 33.10 -17.77 23.97
C GLY A 5 33.28 -17.72 22.46
N GLU A 6 32.88 -16.61 21.86
CA GLU A 6 33.71 -15.79 20.98
C GLU A 6 32.89 -14.53 20.67
N ASP A 7 33.48 -13.36 20.92
CA ASP A 7 32.91 -12.06 20.59
C ASP A 7 32.98 -11.88 19.07
N VAL A 8 32.25 -12.72 18.31
CA VAL A 8 32.20 -12.62 16.86
C VAL A 8 31.43 -11.36 16.54
N SER A 9 32.15 -10.35 16.06
CA SER A 9 31.53 -9.13 15.56
C SER A 9 30.51 -9.51 14.50
N VAL A 10 29.31 -8.93 14.58
CA VAL A 10 28.28 -9.08 13.53
C VAL A 10 28.87 -8.79 12.16
N ARG A 11 29.83 -7.85 12.06
CA ARG A 11 30.53 -7.52 10.81
C ARG A 11 31.30 -8.70 10.22
N ASP A 12 31.92 -9.52 11.06
CA ASP A 12 32.79 -10.61 10.63
C ASP A 12 31.99 -11.84 10.16
N ALA A 13 30.69 -11.89 10.48
CA ALA A 13 29.77 -12.96 10.11
C ALA A 13 28.86 -12.61 8.90
N ILE A 14 28.97 -11.41 8.32
CA ILE A 14 28.12 -11.01 7.17
C ILE A 14 28.66 -11.64 5.88
N ALA A 15 27.88 -12.54 5.28
CA ALA A 15 28.17 -13.09 3.95
C ALA A 15 27.76 -12.12 2.82
N ASN A 16 26.64 -11.41 2.99
CA ASN A 16 26.12 -10.45 2.02
C ASN A 16 25.36 -9.33 2.73
N GLU A 17 25.45 -8.10 2.23
CA GLU A 17 24.74 -6.94 2.75
C GLU A 17 24.05 -6.20 1.61
N PHE A 18 22.78 -5.83 1.80
CA PHE A 18 22.03 -4.97 0.90
C PHE A 18 21.43 -3.82 1.69
N VAL A 19 21.65 -2.59 1.21
CA VAL A 19 21.14 -1.38 1.86
C VAL A 19 20.13 -0.71 0.94
N TYR A 20 18.87 -0.72 1.36
CA TYR A 20 17.79 -0.01 0.70
C TYR A 20 17.45 1.25 1.50
N THR A 21 17.74 2.40 0.91
CA THR A 21 17.36 3.70 1.48
C THR A 21 15.99 4.12 0.97
N PRO A 22 15.31 5.10 1.62
CA PRO A 22 14.04 5.63 1.12
C PRO A 22 14.12 6.09 -0.35
N ALA A 23 15.23 6.68 -0.79
CA ALA A 23 15.44 7.07 -2.18
C ALA A 23 15.49 5.87 -3.14
N VAL A 24 15.93 4.69 -2.68
CA VAL A 24 15.89 3.46 -3.47
C VAL A 24 14.43 3.00 -3.61
N TRP A 25 13.67 2.99 -2.53
CA TRP A 25 12.25 2.61 -2.57
C TRP A 25 11.38 3.55 -3.39
N GLU A 26 11.66 4.86 -3.34
CA GLU A 26 11.00 5.85 -4.19
C GLU A 26 11.19 5.52 -5.68
N LYS A 27 12.40 5.17 -6.08
CA LYS A 27 12.71 4.78 -7.47
C LYS A 27 12.15 3.42 -7.85
N MET A 28 12.22 2.43 -6.96
CA MET A 28 11.79 1.06 -7.26
C MET A 28 10.28 0.90 -7.31
N TYR A 29 9.57 1.56 -6.40
CA TYR A 29 8.15 1.31 -6.16
C TYR A 29 7.28 2.55 -6.41
N ASN A 30 7.85 3.63 -6.94
CA ASN A 30 7.16 4.91 -7.13
C ASN A 30 6.50 5.42 -5.82
N LEU A 31 7.16 5.16 -4.69
CA LEU A 31 6.70 5.57 -3.38
C LEU A 31 7.20 6.98 -3.11
N LYS A 32 6.30 7.97 -3.12
CA LYS A 32 6.64 9.36 -2.78
C LYS A 32 7.41 9.41 -1.45
N TYR A 33 8.59 10.01 -1.44
CA TYR A 33 9.51 10.08 -0.28
C TYR A 33 10.03 8.73 0.24
N GLY A 34 9.84 7.63 -0.50
CA GLY A 34 10.21 6.29 -0.05
C GLY A 34 9.35 5.76 1.09
N ALA A 35 8.11 6.24 1.24
CA ALA A 35 7.23 5.87 2.34
C ALA A 35 6.80 4.38 2.27
N ALA A 36 7.34 3.54 3.16
CA ALA A 36 7.05 2.11 3.23
C ALA A 36 5.55 1.77 3.41
N PHE A 37 4.82 2.69 4.03
CA PHE A 37 3.43 2.50 4.46
C PHE A 37 2.47 3.51 3.84
N GLY A 38 2.92 4.26 2.82
CA GLY A 38 2.11 5.29 2.19
C GLY A 38 1.79 6.45 3.13
N LEU A 39 0.51 6.85 3.19
CA LEU A 39 0.05 7.98 4.01
C LEU A 39 0.24 7.69 5.51
N ALA A 40 0.77 8.67 6.24
CA ALA A 40 1.01 8.60 7.68
C ALA A 40 -0.25 8.24 8.48
N HIS A 41 -0.05 7.72 9.70
CA HIS A 41 -1.11 7.26 10.60
C HIS A 41 -1.60 8.32 11.58
N GLY A 42 -1.68 9.59 11.17
CA GLY A 42 -2.38 10.58 11.99
C GLY A 42 -3.87 10.21 12.12
N LEU A 43 -4.51 10.58 13.24
CA LEU A 43 -5.97 10.49 13.40
C LEU A 43 -6.77 11.03 12.18
N PRO A 44 -6.39 12.16 11.54
CA PRO A 44 -7.05 12.61 10.31
C PRO A 44 -6.71 11.75 9.07
N GLN A 45 -5.68 10.93 9.08
CA GLN A 45 -5.30 10.10 7.93
C GLN A 45 -5.75 8.64 8.07
N LEU A 46 -6.35 8.26 9.20
CA LEU A 46 -6.63 6.86 9.52
C LEU A 46 -7.89 6.28 8.86
N ALA A 47 -8.91 7.07 8.53
CA ALA A 47 -10.16 6.47 8.02
C ALA A 47 -11.00 7.36 7.10
N TYR A 48 -11.29 8.61 7.49
CA TYR A 48 -12.28 9.40 6.75
C TYR A 48 -11.70 10.23 5.60
N PHE A 49 -10.43 10.63 5.64
CA PHE A 49 -9.87 11.52 4.61
C PHE A 49 -9.02 10.81 3.55
N ARG A 50 -8.96 9.47 3.59
CA ARG A 50 -8.36 8.68 2.50
C ARG A 50 -9.35 8.58 1.33
N PRO A 51 -8.86 8.52 0.08
CA PRO A 51 -9.69 8.18 -1.07
C PRO A 51 -10.47 6.89 -0.80
N GLU A 52 -11.75 6.90 -1.14
CA GLU A 52 -12.55 5.69 -1.20
C GLU A 52 -12.10 4.78 -2.32
N ASN A 53 -12.35 3.48 -2.14
CA ASN A 53 -12.22 2.46 -3.17
C ASN A 53 -13.35 2.57 -4.22
N GLY A 54 -13.91 3.76 -4.46
CA GLY A 54 -15.08 3.99 -5.31
C GLY A 54 -14.68 4.67 -6.62
N PRO A 55 -15.62 4.81 -7.56
CA PRO A 55 -15.37 5.59 -8.75
C PRO A 55 -15.04 7.02 -8.32
N ILE A 56 -14.01 7.61 -8.92
CA ILE A 56 -13.70 9.01 -8.67
C ILE A 56 -14.87 9.83 -9.22
N ALA A 57 -15.35 10.78 -8.42
CA ALA A 57 -16.29 11.79 -8.85
C ALA A 57 -15.55 12.86 -9.68
N ASP A 58 -15.10 12.47 -10.87
CA ASP A 58 -14.48 13.33 -11.87
C ASP A 58 -15.40 13.40 -13.11
N GLU A 59 -15.65 14.61 -13.61
CA GLU A 59 -16.53 14.82 -14.77
C GLU A 59 -15.88 14.41 -16.09
N ASP A 60 -14.54 14.40 -16.15
CA ASP A 60 -13.77 14.09 -17.36
C ASP A 60 -13.32 12.62 -17.41
N VAL A 61 -13.25 11.94 -16.26
CA VAL A 61 -12.71 10.57 -16.15
C VAL A 61 -13.69 9.61 -15.48
N HIS A 62 -14.49 8.94 -16.29
CA HIS A 62 -15.38 7.85 -15.85
C HIS A 62 -14.63 6.51 -15.72
N GLY A 63 -15.06 5.69 -14.75
CA GLY A 63 -14.53 4.33 -14.55
C GLY A 63 -13.14 4.25 -13.93
N LEU A 64 -12.64 5.34 -13.31
CA LEU A 64 -11.37 5.35 -12.58
C LEU A 64 -11.62 5.06 -11.09
N TYR A 65 -10.83 4.15 -10.53
CA TYR A 65 -10.91 3.73 -9.13
C TYR A 65 -9.54 3.77 -8.46
N PHE A 66 -9.52 4.07 -7.16
CA PHE A 66 -8.32 3.92 -6.34
C PHE A 66 -8.32 2.61 -5.55
N VAL A 67 -7.13 2.04 -5.36
CA VAL A 67 -6.92 0.81 -4.59
C VAL A 67 -5.55 0.82 -3.90
N GLY A 68 -5.43 0.15 -2.76
CA GLY A 68 -4.15 -0.17 -2.12
C GLY A 68 -3.93 0.51 -0.77
N ALA A 69 -2.67 0.66 -0.37
CA ALA A 69 -2.31 1.06 1.00
C ALA A 69 -2.68 2.51 1.35
N SER A 70 -2.84 3.36 0.34
CA SER A 70 -3.17 4.78 0.49
C SER A 70 -4.68 5.05 0.41
N THR A 71 -5.50 4.03 0.16
CA THR A 71 -6.96 4.15 0.12
C THR A 71 -7.58 3.54 1.37
N ARG A 72 -8.90 3.67 1.53
CA ARG A 72 -9.61 2.99 2.63
C ARG A 72 -9.51 1.47 2.44
N PRO A 73 -9.30 0.65 3.48
CA PRO A 73 -9.23 0.99 4.90
C PRO A 73 -7.85 1.49 5.37
N GLY A 74 -6.78 1.22 4.63
CA GLY A 74 -5.43 1.71 4.93
C GLY A 74 -4.33 0.76 4.47
N ASN A 75 -3.19 0.85 5.15
CA ASN A 75 -1.95 0.15 4.83
C ASN A 75 -1.76 -1.15 5.63
N GLY A 76 -0.83 -1.99 5.15
CA GLY A 76 -0.59 -3.33 5.66
C GLY A 76 -1.28 -4.39 4.80
N VAL A 77 -0.65 -5.56 4.65
CA VAL A 77 -1.07 -6.59 3.69
C VAL A 77 -2.56 -6.93 3.79
N PRO A 78 -3.14 -7.17 4.99
CA PRO A 78 -4.57 -7.46 5.08
C PRO A 78 -5.47 -6.30 4.61
N LEU A 79 -5.10 -5.06 4.93
CA LEU A 79 -5.89 -3.88 4.57
C LEU A 79 -5.83 -3.59 3.07
N VAL A 80 -4.66 -3.79 2.46
CA VAL A 80 -4.46 -3.69 1.00
C VAL A 80 -5.31 -4.72 0.26
N LEU A 81 -5.33 -5.96 0.73
CA LEU A 81 -6.14 -7.02 0.13
C LEU A 81 -7.64 -6.75 0.27
N MET A 82 -8.08 -6.24 1.43
CA MET A 82 -9.47 -5.80 1.60
C MET A 82 -9.81 -4.62 0.68
N SER A 83 -8.91 -3.65 0.51
CA SER A 83 -9.11 -2.55 -0.43
C SER A 83 -9.32 -3.10 -1.85
N ALA A 84 -8.48 -4.04 -2.30
CA ALA A 84 -8.63 -4.68 -3.60
C ALA A 84 -9.96 -5.41 -3.77
N ALA A 85 -10.42 -6.16 -2.76
CA ALA A 85 -11.71 -6.84 -2.79
C ALA A 85 -12.88 -5.84 -2.90
N ILE A 86 -12.84 -4.74 -2.14
CA ILE A 86 -13.87 -3.70 -2.17
C ILE A 86 -13.89 -3.02 -3.54
N THR A 87 -12.73 -2.62 -4.08
CA THR A 87 -12.65 -1.98 -5.39
C THR A 87 -13.16 -2.91 -6.50
N ALA A 88 -12.79 -4.19 -6.48
CA ALA A 88 -13.23 -5.17 -7.47
C ALA A 88 -14.76 -5.35 -7.45
N ASN A 89 -15.38 -5.45 -6.28
CA ASN A 89 -16.83 -5.56 -6.16
C ASN A 89 -17.55 -4.33 -6.72
N ARG A 90 -17.02 -3.13 -6.45
CA ARG A 90 -17.61 -1.87 -6.95
C ARG A 90 -17.53 -1.75 -8.47
N ILE A 91 -16.40 -2.14 -9.08
CA ILE A 91 -16.28 -2.20 -10.54
C ILE A 91 -17.34 -3.14 -11.14
N LEU A 92 -17.59 -4.28 -10.51
CA LEU A 92 -18.61 -5.24 -10.98
C LEU A 92 -20.04 -4.68 -10.82
N GLU A 93 -20.33 -4.01 -9.70
CA GLU A 93 -21.61 -3.35 -9.45
C GLU A 93 -21.88 -2.24 -10.47
N ASP A 94 -20.89 -1.38 -10.73
CA ASP A 94 -21.00 -0.28 -11.70
C ASP A 94 -21.17 -0.81 -13.12
N ALA A 95 -20.38 -1.82 -13.53
CA ALA A 95 -20.51 -2.45 -14.85
C ALA A 95 -21.88 -3.14 -15.04
N ALA A 96 -22.43 -3.75 -13.98
CA ALA A 96 -23.76 -4.34 -14.02
C ALA A 96 -24.85 -3.26 -14.12
N ALA A 97 -24.70 -2.13 -13.42
CA ALA A 97 -25.63 -1.02 -13.50
C ALA A 97 -25.65 -0.39 -14.91
N GLU A 98 -24.47 -0.21 -15.52
CA GLU A 98 -24.35 0.29 -16.90
C GLU A 98 -25.06 -0.64 -17.89
N ALA A 99 -24.86 -1.96 -17.79
CA ALA A 99 -25.49 -2.94 -18.65
C ALA A 99 -27.02 -2.98 -18.55
N VAL A 100 -27.59 -2.63 -17.39
CA VAL A 100 -29.06 -2.53 -17.19
C VAL A 100 -29.61 -1.21 -17.75
N SER A 101 -28.78 -0.17 -17.81
CA SER A 101 -29.17 1.17 -18.32
C SER A 101 -29.04 1.36 -19.83
N ALA A 102 -28.41 0.40 -20.52
CA ALA A 102 -28.20 0.37 -21.97
C ALA A 102 -29.32 -0.38 -22.71
#